data_AF-A0A2V1NVW8-F1
#
_entry.id   AF-A0A2V1NVW8-F1
#
_cell.length_a   1.000
_cell.length_b   1.000
_cell.length_c   1.000
_cell.angle_alpha   90.00
_cell.angle_beta   90.00
_cell.angle_gamma   90.00
#
_symmetry.space_group_name_H-M   'P 1'
#
loop_
_entity.id
_entity.type
_entity.pdbx_description
1 polymer ?
#
loop_
_entity_poly.entity_id
_entity_poly.type
_entity_poly.pdbx_seq_one_letter_code
_entity_poly.pdbx_strand_id
1 'polypeptide(L)'
;MTRLVEAIEAFEAITDDGACAVAVSQALKDWPNHQVRLRELRQGRVRALKEQGMTWQQIGVLLEISAARAQQIAAGVSGAQRRKAAEADRSAQSKEEI
;
A
#
# COMPACT_ATOMS: atom_id res chain seq x y z
N MET A 1 -13.23 -1.10 -15.38
CA MET A 1 -12.73 -2.03 -14.36
C MET A 1 -11.22 -2.20 -14.55
N THR A 2 -10.42 -2.42 -13.51
CA THR A 2 -8.95 -2.52 -13.66
C THR A 2 -8.55 -3.95 -14.06
N ARG A 3 -7.46 -4.12 -14.82
CA ARG A 3 -6.92 -5.44 -15.23
C ARG A 3 -6.66 -6.41 -14.06
N LEU A 4 -6.46 -5.89 -12.84
CA LEU A 4 -6.31 -6.71 -11.64
C LEU A 4 -7.62 -7.41 -11.26
N VAL A 5 -8.76 -6.72 -11.40
CA VAL A 5 -10.07 -7.31 -11.15
C VAL A 5 -10.38 -8.39 -12.19
N GLU A 6 -10.07 -8.11 -13.46
CA GLU A 6 -10.20 -9.12 -14.54
C GLU A 6 -9.34 -10.37 -14.26
N ALA A 7 -8.14 -10.21 -13.69
CA ALA A 7 -7.31 -11.34 -13.31
C ALA A 7 -7.90 -12.17 -12.17
N ILE A 8 -8.62 -11.54 -11.23
CA ILE A 8 -9.34 -12.23 -10.15
C ILE A 8 -10.52 -13.00 -10.73
N GLU A 9 -11.33 -12.37 -11.58
CA GLU A 9 -12.44 -13.00 -12.29
C GLU A 9 -11.96 -14.19 -13.14
N ALA A 10 -10.77 -14.09 -13.74
CA ALA A 10 -10.16 -15.18 -14.49
C ALA A 10 -9.80 -16.38 -13.61
N PHE A 11 -9.41 -16.18 -12.34
CA PHE A 11 -9.22 -17.29 -11.40
C PHE A 11 -10.56 -17.92 -11.01
N GLU A 12 -11.58 -17.11 -10.75
CA GLU A 12 -12.93 -17.59 -10.39
C GLU A 12 -13.57 -18.40 -11.52
N ALA A 13 -13.22 -18.12 -12.77
CA ALA A 13 -13.68 -18.87 -13.94
C ALA A 13 -13.00 -20.24 -14.12
N ILE A 14 -11.96 -20.57 -13.35
CA ILE A 14 -11.32 -21.89 -13.41
C ILE A 14 -12.20 -22.91 -12.69
N THR A 15 -12.79 -23.84 -13.46
CA THR A 15 -13.73 -24.85 -12.92
C THR A 15 -13.06 -26.03 -12.23
N ASP A 16 -11.78 -26.29 -12.51
CA ASP A 16 -11.02 -27.33 -11.83
C ASP A 16 -10.42 -26.77 -10.52
N ASP A 17 -10.88 -27.29 -9.38
CA ASP A 17 -10.47 -26.82 -8.05
C ASP A 17 -8.96 -26.94 -7.84
N GLY A 18 -8.34 -28.01 -8.34
CA GLY A 18 -6.90 -28.24 -8.24
C GLY A 18 -6.09 -27.19 -8.99
N ALA A 19 -6.42 -26.95 -10.26
CA ALA A 19 -5.80 -25.92 -11.08
C ALA A 19 -6.03 -24.51 -10.52
N CYS A 20 -7.24 -24.22 -10.03
CA CYS A 20 -7.56 -22.93 -9.43
C CYS A 20 -6.70 -22.68 -8.18
N ALA A 21 -6.67 -23.65 -7.26
CA ALA A 21 -5.87 -23.55 -6.03
C ALA A 21 -4.37 -23.35 -6.33
N VAL A 22 -3.83 -24.05 -7.32
CA VAL A 22 -2.42 -23.89 -7.75
C VAL A 22 -2.18 -22.49 -8.31
N ALA A 23 -3.03 -22.02 -9.22
CA ALA A 23 -2.88 -20.72 -9.87
C ALA A 23 -2.97 -19.56 -8.86
N VAL A 24 -3.97 -19.59 -7.98
CA VAL A 24 -4.14 -18.59 -6.92
C VAL A 24 -2.98 -18.64 -5.93
N SER A 25 -2.50 -19.83 -5.55
CA SER A 25 -1.36 -19.97 -4.64
C SER A 25 -0.08 -19.35 -5.20
N GLN A 26 0.16 -19.48 -6.51
CA GLN A 26 1.29 -18.82 -7.18
C GLN A 26 1.14 -17.30 -7.16
N ALA A 27 -0.05 -16.78 -7.48
CA ALA A 27 -0.32 -15.34 -7.43
C ALA A 27 -0.15 -14.78 -6.00
N LEU A 28 -0.62 -15.50 -4.98
CA LEU A 28 -0.46 -15.12 -3.57
C LEU A 28 0.99 -15.17 -3.10
N LYS A 29 1.81 -16.08 -3.61
CA LYS A 29 3.25 -16.15 -3.30
C LYS A 29 3.97 -14.87 -3.74
N ASP A 30 3.64 -14.35 -4.92
CA ASP A 30 4.25 -13.12 -5.46
C ASP A 30 3.55 -11.84 -5.02
N TRP A 31 2.37 -11.95 -4.40
CA TRP A 31 1.57 -10.82 -3.94
C TRP A 31 2.35 -9.81 -3.08
N PRO A 32 3.23 -10.19 -2.14
CA PRO A 32 4.02 -9.22 -1.39
C PRO A 32 4.85 -8.30 -2.30
N ASN A 33 5.43 -8.83 -3.38
CA ASN A 33 6.22 -8.06 -4.34
C ASN A 33 5.33 -7.12 -5.16
N HIS A 34 4.17 -7.61 -5.62
CA HIS A 34 3.19 -6.77 -6.31
C HIS A 34 2.64 -5.66 -5.42
N GLN A 35 2.37 -5.96 -4.15
CA GLN A 35 1.91 -4.99 -3.16
C GLN A 35 2.96 -3.90 -2.90
N VAL A 36 4.25 -4.25 -2.82
CA VAL A 36 5.35 -3.27 -2.74
C VAL A 36 5.34 -2.35 -3.96
N ARG A 37 5.34 -2.92 -5.17
CA ARG A 37 5.35 -2.15 -6.42
C ARG A 37 4.15 -1.21 -6.54
N LEU A 38 2.95 -1.64 -6.16
CA LEU A 38 1.75 -0.80 -6.17
C LEU A 38 1.86 0.36 -5.17
N ARG A 39 2.43 0.11 -3.97
CA ARG A 39 2.65 1.17 -2.98
C ARG A 39 3.64 2.21 -3.47
N GLU A 40 4.76 1.78 -4.06
CA GLU A 40 5.78 2.66 -4.61
C GLU A 40 5.25 3.47 -5.80
N LEU A 41 4.49 2.81 -6.69
CA LEU A 41 3.80 3.49 -7.79
C LEU A 41 2.87 4.58 -7.25
N ARG A 42 2.02 4.25 -6.25
CA ARG A 42 1.13 5.23 -5.62
C ARG A 42 1.92 6.39 -5.00
N GLN A 43 2.98 6.10 -4.27
CA GLN A 43 3.85 7.12 -3.69
C GLN A 43 4.42 8.05 -4.77
N GLY A 44 4.94 7.49 -5.87
CA GLY A 44 5.45 8.26 -7.00
C GLY A 44 4.39 9.18 -7.61
N ARG A 45 3.17 8.68 -7.82
CA ARG A 45 2.06 9.49 -8.36
C ARG A 45 1.62 10.60 -7.42
N VAL A 46 1.55 10.34 -6.11
CA VAL A 46 1.22 11.38 -5.12
C VAL A 46 2.29 12.48 -5.08
N ARG A 47 3.58 12.13 -5.19
CA ARG A 47 4.67 13.11 -5.31
C ARG A 47 4.54 13.95 -6.58
N ALA A 48 4.32 13.32 -7.73
CA ALA A 48 4.13 14.02 -9.00
C ALA A 48 2.94 14.99 -8.96
N LEU A 49 1.80 14.60 -8.37
CA LEU A 49 0.66 15.50 -8.18
C LEU A 49 1.03 16.70 -7.31
N LYS A 50 1.85 16.50 -6.28
CA LYS A 50 2.33 17.59 -5.43
C LYS A 50 3.26 18.54 -6.19
N GLU A 51 4.15 18.01 -7.01
CA GLU A 51 5.06 18.77 -7.89
C GLU A 51 4.31 19.57 -8.97
N GLN A 52 3.16 19.07 -9.42
CA GLN A 52 2.24 19.78 -10.31
C GLN A 52 1.46 20.92 -9.62
N GLY A 53 1.72 21.17 -8.34
CA GLY A 53 1.15 22.30 -7.60
C GLY A 53 -0.11 21.98 -6.79
N MET A 54 -0.61 20.74 -6.80
CA MET A 54 -1.80 20.39 -6.00
C MET A 54 -1.52 20.51 -4.50
N THR A 55 -2.53 20.90 -3.73
CA THR A 55 -2.48 20.87 -2.25
C THR A 55 -2.74 19.45 -1.74
N TRP A 56 -2.31 19.16 -0.52
CA TRP A 56 -2.58 17.85 0.10
C TRP A 56 -4.07 17.57 0.27
N GLN A 57 -4.87 18.63 0.46
CA GLN A 57 -6.32 18.58 0.53
C GLN A 57 -6.92 18.14 -0.82
N GLN A 58 -6.48 18.77 -1.91
CA GLN A 58 -6.94 18.40 -3.26
C GLN A 58 -6.57 16.96 -3.61
N ILE A 59 -5.33 16.55 -3.29
CA ILE A 59 -4.87 15.17 -3.50
C ILE A 59 -5.67 14.19 -2.62
N GLY A 60 -5.97 14.57 -1.38
CA GLY A 60 -6.79 13.77 -0.47
C GLY A 60 -8.19 13.53 -1.03
N VAL A 61 -8.85 14.58 -1.52
CA VAL A 61 -10.17 14.48 -2.17
C VAL A 61 -10.10 13.58 -3.40
N LEU A 62 -9.10 13.77 -4.27
CA LEU A 62 -8.93 12.97 -5.50
C LEU A 62 -8.77 11.47 -5.22
N LEU A 63 -8.10 11.12 -4.12
CA LEU A 63 -7.79 9.74 -3.75
C LEU A 63 -8.73 9.19 -2.66
N GLU A 64 -9.76 9.94 -2.28
CA GLU A 64 -10.72 9.59 -1.21
C GLU A 64 -10.04 9.24 0.12
N ILE A 65 -9.04 10.03 0.51
CA ILE A 65 -8.27 9.89 1.76
C ILE A 65 -8.06 11.24 2.44
N SER A 66 -7.66 11.24 3.71
CA SER A 66 -7.28 12.48 4.38
C SER A 66 -6.02 13.11 3.78
N ALA A 67 -5.90 14.44 3.87
CA ALA A 67 -4.70 15.18 3.45
C ALA A 67 -3.44 14.69 4.17
N ALA A 68 -3.55 14.40 5.48
CA ALA A 68 -2.46 13.82 6.26
C ALA A 68 -2.04 12.45 5.70
N ARG A 69 -2.99 11.63 5.24
CA ARG A 69 -2.67 10.35 4.62
C ARG A 69 -1.98 10.53 3.27
N ALA A 70 -2.39 11.50 2.46
CA ALA A 70 -1.70 11.85 1.22
C ALA A 70 -0.24 12.25 1.46
N GLN A 71 0.02 13.11 2.47
CA GLN A 71 1.38 13.49 2.86
C GLN A 71 2.22 12.28 3.30
N GLN A 72 1.67 11.39 4.13
CA GLN A 72 2.37 10.16 4.55
C GLN A 72 2.71 9.25 3.37
N ILE A 73 1.82 9.17 2.38
CA ILE A 73 2.06 8.38 1.17
C ILE A 73 3.23 8.94 0.39
N ALA A 74 3.28 10.26 0.16
CA ALA A 74 4.41 10.91 -0.50
C ALA A 74 5.74 10.64 0.22
N ALA A 75 5.72 10.71 1.56
CA ALA A 75 6.86 10.44 2.42
C ALA A 75 7.27 8.96 2.49
N GLY A 76 6.50 8.04 1.87
CA GLY A 76 6.78 6.61 1.90
C GLY A 76 6.52 5.95 3.25
N VAL A 77 5.82 6.62 4.16
CA VAL A 77 5.56 6.12 5.51
C VAL A 77 4.44 5.08 5.46
N SER A 78 4.84 3.82 5.66
CA SER A 78 3.91 2.70 5.81
C SER A 78 3.42 2.54 7.26
N GLY A 79 2.28 1.88 7.44
CA GLY A 79 1.76 1.56 8.79
C GLY A 79 2.71 0.67 9.59
N ALA A 80 3.45 -0.23 8.93
CA ALA A 80 4.45 -1.08 9.57
C ALA A 80 5.65 -0.27 10.09
N GLN A 81 6.15 0.69 9.31
CA GLN A 81 7.20 1.60 9.75
C GLN A 81 6.74 2.48 10.92
N ARG A 82 5.48 2.96 10.92
CA ARG A 82 4.93 3.69 12.07
C ARG A 82 4.89 2.86 13.34
N ARG A 83 4.47 1.59 13.26
CA ARG A 83 4.45 0.70 14.43
C ARG A 83 5.85 0.48 14.99
N LYS A 84 6.83 0.21 14.11
CA LYS A 84 8.24 0.08 14.53
C LYS A 84 8.79 1.35 15.15
N ALA A 85 8.48 2.52 14.59
CA ALA A 85 8.90 3.80 15.16
C ALA A 85 8.27 4.05 16.54
N ALA A 86 6.96 3.80 16.70
CA ALA A 86 6.27 3.96 17.97
C ALA A 86 6.71 2.94 19.04
N GLU A 87 7.19 1.77 18.63
CA GLU A 87 7.76 0.78 19.53
C GLU A 87 9.17 1.18 19.97
N ALA A 88 10.01 1.66 19.04
CA ALA A 88 11.33 2.19 19.35
C ALA A 88 11.27 3.40 20.29
N ASP A 89 10.32 4.32 20.07
CA ASP A 89 10.13 5.52 20.89
C ASP A 89 9.71 5.17 22.33
N ARG A 90 8.78 4.22 22.50
CA ARG A 90 8.41 3.68 23.82
C ARG A 90 9.58 3.00 24.52
N SER A 91 10.37 2.21 23.79
CA SER A 91 11.56 1.54 24.34
C SER A 91 12.66 2.53 24.74
N ALA A 92 12.79 3.66 24.05
CA ALA A 92 13.74 4.71 24.39
C ALA A 92 13.33 5.44 25.68
N GLN A 93 12.06 5.84 25.80
CA GLN A 93 11.52 6.50 27.00
C GLN A 93 11.68 5.63 28.26
N SER A 94 11.43 4.33 28.17
CA SER A 94 11.61 3.40 29.30
C SER A 94 13.06 3.20 29.77
N LYS A 95 14.06 3.59 28.97
CA LYS A 95 15.49 3.49 29.33
C LYS A 95 16.04 4.77 29.96
N GLU A 96 15.35 5.89 29.80
CA GLU A 96 15.75 7.19 30.35
C GLU A 96 15.19 7.42 31.78
N GLU A 97 14.24 6.57 32.21
CA GLU A 97 13.62 6.59 33.54
C GLU A 97 14.26 5.60 34.54
N ILE A 98 15.38 4.93 34.17
CA ILE A 98 16.16 4.00 35.02
C ILE A 98 17.57 4.54 35.20
#